data_AF-A0A8J2LTS7-F1
#
_entry.id   AF-A0A8J2LTS7-F1
#
_cell.length_a   1.000
_cell.length_b   1.000
_cell.length_c   1.000
_cell.angle_alpha   90.00
_cell.angle_beta   90.00
_cell.angle_gamma   90.00
#
_symmetry.space_group_name_H-M   'P 1'
#
loop_
_entity.id
_entity.type
_entity.pdbx_description
1 polymer ?
#
loop_
_entity_poly.entity_id
_entity_poly.type
_entity_poly.pdbx_seq_one_letter_code
_entity_poly.pdbx_strand_id
1 'polypeptide(L)'
;MIGILIFCFAIHLILVPILLVAFLYRGLVAVLAKFLQPDLDSFVTGLDLSLLSNSPDKTLSNFLVSFVANGNVSENRIQEMFQERIFRLKDSEGNLVYKKLMQFWTPFLGYAFWKTDESFTLSNHEDILNGAPSKICFINGSTRRHSQNTKEVSGRLEFTDVPTLC
;
A
#
# COMPACT_ATOMS: atom_id res chain seq x y z
N MET A 1 3.54 48.89 4.95
CA MET A 1 3.66 48.02 3.75
C MET A 1 5.11 47.75 3.37
N ILE A 2 5.98 48.76 3.21
CA ILE A 2 7.40 48.58 2.80
C ILE A 2 8.16 47.61 3.73
N GLY A 3 8.01 47.73 5.06
CA GLY A 3 8.70 46.85 6.00
C GLY A 3 8.34 45.36 5.86
N ILE A 4 7.09 45.04 5.52
CA ILE A 4 6.63 43.65 5.30
C ILE A 4 7.32 43.08 4.05
N LEU A 5 7.44 43.89 2.98
CA LEU A 5 8.11 43.46 1.75
C LEU A 5 9.60 43.16 1.97
N ILE A 6 10.30 44.02 2.72
CA ILE A 6 11.72 43.80 3.07
C ILE A 6 11.88 42.53 3.91
N PHE A 7 11.00 42.30 4.89
CA PHE A 7 11.03 41.11 5.72
C PHE A 7 10.77 39.83 4.91
N CYS A 8 9.75 39.82 4.04
CA CYS A 8 9.49 38.70 3.15
C CYS A 8 10.69 38.43 2.22
N PHE A 9 11.31 39.47 1.66
CA PHE A 9 12.48 39.33 0.80
C PHE A 9 13.68 38.73 1.55
N ALA A 10 13.95 39.20 2.78
CA ALA A 10 15.02 38.65 3.62
C ALA A 10 14.79 37.16 3.95
N ILE A 11 13.55 36.77 4.26
CA ILE A 11 13.19 35.36 4.46
C ILE A 11 13.45 34.55 3.19
N HIS A 12 13.00 35.03 2.03
CA HIS A 12 13.20 34.31 0.77
C HIS A 12 14.69 34.13 0.45
N LEU A 13 15.50 35.16 0.69
CA LEU A 13 16.94 35.12 0.41
C LEU A 13 17.69 34.09 1.27
N ILE A 14 17.18 33.79 2.47
CA ILE A 14 17.71 32.74 3.35
C ILE A 14 17.08 31.37 3.05
N LEU A 15 15.78 31.33 2.79
CA LEU A 15 15.04 30.07 2.62
C LEU A 15 15.40 29.36 1.30
N VAL A 16 15.54 30.11 0.21
CA VAL A 16 15.88 29.56 -1.12
C VAL A 16 17.18 28.75 -1.12
N PRO A 17 18.32 29.24 -0.60
CA PRO A 17 19.56 28.44 -0.59
C PRO A 17 19.45 27.20 0.30
N ILE A 18 18.73 27.27 1.43
CA ILE A 18 18.49 26.10 2.29
C ILE A 18 17.68 25.03 1.54
N LEU A 19 16.60 25.45 0.87
CA LEU A 19 15.78 24.54 0.06
C LEU A 19 16.56 23.97 -1.12
N LEU A 20 17.44 24.77 -1.74
CA LEU A 20 18.30 24.31 -2.82
C LEU A 20 19.26 23.21 -2.36
N VAL A 21 19.94 23.40 -1.22
CA VAL A 21 20.83 22.38 -0.65
C VAL A 21 20.06 21.11 -0.30
N ALA A 22 18.87 21.23 0.31
CA ALA A 22 18.01 20.08 0.61
C ALA A 22 17.56 19.34 -0.65
N PHE A 23 17.24 20.07 -1.73
CA PHE A 23 16.85 19.50 -3.02
C PHE A 23 18.01 18.74 -3.68
N LEU A 24 19.22 19.31 -3.66
CA LEU A 24 20.42 18.66 -4.18
C LEU A 24 20.77 17.39 -3.36
N TYR A 25 20.69 17.47 -2.04
CA TYR A 25 20.91 16.30 -1.17
C TYR A 25 19.88 15.19 -1.45
N ARG A 26 18.61 15.54 -1.62
CA ARG A 26 17.57 14.57 -2.01
C ARG A 26 17.89 13.89 -3.34
N GLY A 27 18.32 14.65 -4.35
CA GLY A 27 18.74 14.12 -5.65
C GLY A 27 19.94 13.17 -5.53
N LEU A 28 20.92 13.53 -4.71
CA LEU A 28 22.09 12.68 -4.44
C LEU A 28 21.68 11.35 -3.79
N VAL A 29 20.83 11.39 -2.77
CA VAL A 29 20.33 10.17 -2.11
C VAL A 29 19.53 9.31 -3.10
N ALA A 30 18.78 9.92 -4.03
CA ALA A 30 18.05 9.19 -5.09
C ALA A 30 18.98 8.33 -5.95
N VAL A 31 20.07 8.94 -6.41
CA VAL A 31 21.06 8.30 -7.26
C VAL A 31 21.81 7.23 -6.48
N LEU A 32 22.19 7.54 -5.24
CA LEU A 32 22.94 6.63 -4.39
C LEU A 32 22.10 5.41 -3.98
N ALA A 33 20.80 5.60 -3.71
CA ALA A 33 19.88 4.52 -3.42
C ALA A 33 19.82 3.52 -4.58
N LYS A 34 19.62 4.01 -5.81
CA LYS A 34 19.61 3.15 -7.01
C LYS A 34 20.93 2.40 -7.23
N PHE A 35 22.06 3.01 -6.84
CA PHE A 35 23.37 2.41 -6.99
C PHE A 35 23.68 1.35 -5.90
N LEU A 36 23.34 1.63 -4.64
CA LEU A 36 23.67 0.76 -3.51
C LEU A 36 22.61 -0.30 -3.22
N GLN A 37 21.35 -0.02 -3.50
CA GLN A 37 20.21 -0.89 -3.25
C GLN A 37 19.22 -0.76 -4.43
N PRO A 38 19.46 -1.48 -5.54
CA PRO A 38 18.60 -1.40 -6.72
C PRO A 38 17.15 -1.83 -6.44
N ASP A 39 16.91 -2.54 -5.34
CA ASP A 39 15.58 -2.97 -4.88
C ASP A 39 14.73 -1.80 -4.32
N LEU A 40 15.33 -0.63 -4.08
CA LEU A 40 14.61 0.58 -3.68
C LEU A 40 13.96 1.22 -4.91
N ASP A 41 12.63 1.23 -4.93
CA ASP A 41 11.85 1.61 -6.11
C ASP A 41 11.74 3.15 -6.23
N SER A 42 11.08 3.79 -5.27
CA SER A 42 10.85 5.23 -5.28
C SER A 42 10.80 5.83 -3.87
N PHE A 43 11.05 7.14 -3.78
CA PHE A 43 10.87 7.85 -2.52
C PHE A 43 9.41 7.84 -2.11
N VAL A 44 9.18 7.67 -0.81
CA VAL A 44 7.90 8.01 -0.21
C VAL A 44 7.74 9.52 -0.30
N THR A 45 6.75 9.97 -1.06
CA THR A 45 6.45 11.39 -1.21
C THR A 45 5.63 11.90 -0.04
N GLY A 46 5.59 13.21 0.17
CA GLY A 46 4.75 13.81 1.21
C GLY A 46 3.26 13.51 1.01
N LEU A 47 2.83 13.26 -0.24
CA LEU A 47 1.48 12.80 -0.55
C LEU A 47 1.25 11.38 -0.04
N ASP A 48 2.20 10.47 -0.29
CA ASP A 48 2.14 9.10 0.25
C ASP A 48 2.08 9.14 1.78
N LEU A 49 2.90 9.99 2.42
CA LEU A 49 2.89 10.16 3.86
C LEU A 49 1.57 10.77 4.38
N SER A 50 0.95 11.69 3.63
CA SER A 50 -0.34 12.29 4.01
C SER A 50 -1.50 11.31 3.93
N LEU A 51 -1.43 10.34 3.01
CA LEU A 51 -2.39 9.24 2.93
C LEU A 51 -2.25 8.28 4.11
N LEU A 52 -1.03 8.11 4.63
CA LEU A 52 -0.71 7.28 5.79
C LEU A 52 -0.86 7.99 7.15
N SER A 53 -0.69 9.32 7.20
CA SER A 53 -0.66 10.13 8.43
C SER A 53 -2.05 10.47 8.99
N ASN A 54 -3.13 10.11 8.29
CA ASN A 54 -4.44 10.25 8.91
C ASN A 54 -4.52 9.26 10.07
N SER A 55 -4.88 9.77 11.25
CA SER A 55 -4.98 9.02 12.50
C SER A 55 -5.73 7.70 12.30
N PRO A 56 -5.54 6.69 13.17
CA PRO A 56 -6.28 5.42 13.10
C PRO A 56 -7.82 5.59 13.04
N ASP A 57 -8.35 6.77 13.37
CA ASP A 57 -9.78 7.10 13.29
C ASP A 57 -10.23 7.61 11.90
N LYS A 58 -9.30 7.86 10.97
CA LYS A 58 -9.56 8.42 9.63
C LYS A 58 -8.72 7.75 8.55
N THR A 59 -8.64 6.43 8.53
CA THR A 59 -8.09 5.70 7.38
C THR A 59 -8.97 5.99 6.15
N LEU A 60 -8.51 6.88 5.25
CA LEU A 60 -9.25 7.27 4.04
C LEU A 60 -9.37 6.13 3.02
N SER A 61 -8.60 5.05 3.18
CA SER A 61 -8.67 3.88 2.32
C SER A 61 -8.51 2.61 3.16
N ASN A 62 -9.63 2.05 3.60
CA ASN A 62 -9.69 0.67 4.06
C ASN A 62 -10.12 -0.18 2.86
N PHE A 63 -9.22 -1.02 2.35
CA PHE A 63 -9.59 -2.01 1.35
C PHE A 63 -10.26 -3.18 2.08
N LEU A 64 -11.60 -3.14 2.18
CA LEU A 64 -12.38 -4.24 2.73
C LEU A 64 -12.76 -5.20 1.61
N VAL A 65 -12.17 -6.39 1.62
CA VAL A 65 -12.60 -7.48 0.73
C VAL A 65 -13.49 -8.42 1.52
N SER A 66 -14.75 -8.52 1.12
CA SER A 66 -15.68 -9.50 1.67
C SER A 66 -15.75 -10.71 0.74
N PHE A 67 -15.51 -11.89 1.30
CA PHE A 67 -15.64 -13.16 0.58
C PHE A 67 -16.84 -13.93 1.13
N VAL A 68 -17.78 -14.27 0.26
CA VAL A 68 -18.87 -15.20 0.60
C VAL A 68 -18.48 -16.57 0.07
N ALA A 69 -18.04 -17.45 0.96
CA ALA A 69 -17.69 -18.82 0.63
C ALA A 69 -18.84 -19.77 1.01
N ASN A 70 -19.26 -20.62 0.08
CA ASN A 70 -20.22 -21.70 0.34
C ASN A 70 -19.47 -22.96 0.77
N GLY A 71 -19.52 -23.30 2.06
CA GLY A 71 -18.91 -24.51 2.62
C GLY A 71 -18.00 -24.23 3.82
N ASN A 72 -17.20 -25.22 4.21
CA ASN A 72 -16.16 -25.04 5.23
C ASN A 72 -14.84 -24.72 4.54
N VAL A 73 -14.54 -23.43 4.40
CA VAL A 73 -13.26 -22.97 3.84
C VAL A 73 -12.33 -22.64 5.01
N SER A 74 -11.18 -23.28 5.06
CA SER A 74 -10.15 -22.98 6.05
C SER A 74 -9.51 -21.63 5.77
N GLU A 75 -9.09 -20.93 6.83
CA GLU A 75 -8.37 -19.66 6.74
C GLU A 75 -7.14 -19.75 5.85
N ASN A 76 -6.33 -20.80 6.03
CA ASN A 76 -5.16 -21.09 5.20
C ASN A 76 -5.51 -21.11 3.71
N ARG A 77 -6.67 -21.68 3.35
CA ARG A 77 -7.11 -21.74 1.96
C ARG A 77 -7.47 -20.36 1.40
N ILE A 78 -8.04 -19.49 2.22
CA ILE A 78 -8.35 -18.10 1.84
C ILE A 78 -7.05 -17.33 1.60
N GLN A 79 -6.07 -17.47 2.50
CA GLN A 79 -4.75 -16.84 2.36
C GLN A 79 -4.04 -17.30 1.08
N GLU A 80 -4.00 -18.62 0.82
CA GLU A 80 -3.46 -19.19 -0.41
C GLU A 80 -4.12 -18.60 -1.66
N MET A 81 -5.45 -18.57 -1.69
CA MET A 81 -6.18 -17.99 -2.84
C MET A 81 -5.85 -16.52 -3.05
N PHE A 82 -5.73 -15.74 -1.98
CA PHE A 82 -5.39 -14.32 -2.07
C PHE A 82 -3.96 -14.14 -2.60
N GLN A 83 -3.03 -14.97 -2.13
CA GLN A 83 -1.64 -14.97 -2.60
C GLN A 83 -1.51 -15.37 -4.06
N GLU A 84 -2.24 -16.39 -4.51
CA GLU A 84 -2.23 -16.83 -5.90
C GLU A 84 -2.95 -15.88 -6.85
N ARG A 85 -4.10 -15.32 -6.44
CA ARG A 85 -4.97 -14.57 -7.35
C ARG A 85 -4.73 -13.07 -7.36
N ILE A 86 -4.25 -12.49 -6.26
CA ILE A 86 -4.04 -11.05 -6.15
C ILE A 86 -2.55 -10.75 -6.20
N PHE A 87 -1.77 -11.30 -5.27
CA PHE A 87 -0.35 -10.95 -5.17
C PHE A 87 0.51 -11.49 -6.33
N ARG A 88 0.13 -12.63 -6.91
CA ARG A 88 0.83 -13.23 -8.07
C ARG A 88 0.19 -12.89 -9.42
N LEU A 89 -0.83 -12.04 -9.45
CA LEU A 89 -1.49 -11.67 -10.71
C LEU A 89 -0.51 -10.89 -11.58
N LYS A 90 -0.27 -11.40 -12.79
CA LYS A 90 0.56 -10.75 -13.80
C LYS A 90 -0.30 -10.19 -14.93
N ASP A 91 0.10 -9.04 -15.45
CA ASP A 91 -0.48 -8.46 -16.66
C ASP A 91 -0.02 -9.19 -17.93
N SER A 92 -0.49 -8.74 -19.09
CA SER A 92 -0.09 -9.28 -20.40
C SER A 92 1.41 -9.12 -20.70
N GLU A 93 2.11 -8.25 -19.98
CA GLU A 93 3.54 -7.98 -20.13
C GLU A 93 4.39 -8.79 -19.14
N GLY A 94 3.75 -9.52 -18.21
CA GLY A 94 4.40 -10.34 -17.19
C GLY A 94 4.74 -9.60 -15.90
N ASN A 95 4.31 -8.34 -15.75
CA ASN A 95 4.52 -7.54 -14.55
C ASN A 95 3.43 -7.82 -13.49
N LEU A 96 3.77 -7.70 -12.21
CA LEU A 96 2.80 -7.86 -11.13
C LEU A 96 1.82 -6.68 -11.13
N VAL A 97 0.53 -6.98 -11.29
CA VAL A 97 -0.56 -5.98 -11.30
C VAL A 97 -0.58 -5.18 -10.00
N TYR A 98 -0.36 -5.86 -8.87
CA TYR A 98 -0.46 -5.27 -7.54
C TYR A 98 0.88 -5.16 -6.81
N LYS A 99 1.94 -4.72 -7.52
CA LYS A 99 3.29 -4.53 -6.94
C LYS A 99 3.28 -3.70 -5.65
N LYS A 100 2.42 -2.66 -5.58
CA LYS A 100 2.30 -1.75 -4.42
C LYS A 100 1.84 -2.44 -3.14
N LEU A 101 1.07 -3.53 -3.22
CA LEU A 101 0.62 -4.25 -2.02
C LEU A 101 1.76 -5.05 -1.36
N MET A 102 2.84 -5.31 -2.10
CA MET A 102 4.04 -6.01 -1.63
C MET A 102 5.17 -5.04 -1.27
N GLN A 103 4.88 -3.73 -1.22
CA GLN A 103 5.86 -2.70 -0.90
C GLN A 103 5.79 -2.33 0.58
N PHE A 104 6.96 -2.18 1.19
CA PHE A 104 7.10 -1.67 2.54
C PHE A 104 8.08 -0.51 2.57
N TRP A 105 7.89 0.38 3.55
CA TRP A 105 8.79 1.50 3.77
C TRP A 105 10.12 1.02 4.36
N THR A 106 11.22 1.48 3.78
CA THR A 106 12.57 1.25 4.31
C THR A 106 13.30 2.60 4.41
N PRO A 107 13.87 2.93 5.59
CA PRO A 107 14.68 4.14 5.73
C PRO A 107 16.04 3.96 5.07
N PHE A 108 16.47 4.97 4.29
CA PHE A 108 17.77 5.03 3.65
C PHE A 108 18.29 6.48 3.65
N LEU A 109 19.43 6.71 4.29
CA LEU A 109 20.08 8.03 4.45
C LEU A 109 19.14 9.17 4.91
N GLY A 110 18.23 8.84 5.84
CA GLY A 110 17.27 9.78 6.41
C GLY A 110 16.03 10.02 5.55
N TYR A 111 15.87 9.32 4.44
CA TYR A 111 14.66 9.33 3.62
C TYR A 111 13.96 7.97 3.65
N ALA A 112 12.64 7.97 3.46
CA ALA A 112 11.88 6.74 3.31
C ALA A 112 11.75 6.38 1.83
N PHE A 113 11.92 5.10 1.53
CA PHE A 113 11.80 4.52 0.20
C PHE A 113 10.85 3.33 0.22
N TRP A 114 10.18 3.11 -0.89
CA TRP A 114 9.44 1.89 -1.15
C TRP A 114 10.41 0.78 -1.55
N LYS A 115 10.37 -0.33 -0.82
CA LYS A 115 11.09 -1.56 -1.15
C LYS A 115 10.07 -2.66 -1.42
N THR A 116 10.24 -3.39 -2.51
CA THR A 116 9.39 -4.55 -2.83
C THR A 116 9.95 -5.79 -2.13
N ASP A 117 9.09 -6.52 -1.42
CA ASP A 117 9.43 -7.84 -0.87
C ASP A 117 9.04 -8.94 -1.86
N GLU A 118 10.02 -9.55 -2.53
CA GLU A 118 9.76 -10.68 -3.44
C GLU A 118 9.29 -11.94 -2.70
N SER A 119 9.63 -12.04 -1.41
CA SER A 119 9.29 -13.15 -0.53
C SER A 119 8.03 -12.89 0.31
N PHE A 120 7.24 -11.87 -0.05
CA PHE A 120 6.05 -11.49 0.67
C PHE A 120 5.10 -12.68 0.86
N THR A 121 4.87 -13.03 2.14
CA THR A 121 3.82 -13.94 2.57
C THR A 121 2.93 -13.22 3.57
N LEU A 122 1.61 -13.42 3.45
CA LEU A 122 0.65 -12.76 4.32
C LEU A 122 0.92 -13.09 5.80
N SER A 123 1.29 -14.34 6.08
CA SER A 123 1.63 -14.84 7.43
C SER A 123 2.78 -14.08 8.09
N ASN A 124 3.78 -13.63 7.31
CA ASN A 124 4.95 -12.94 7.84
C ASN A 124 4.68 -11.44 8.10
N HIS A 125 3.50 -10.94 7.73
CA HIS A 125 3.10 -9.54 7.92
C HIS A 125 1.89 -9.38 8.84
N GLU A 126 1.40 -10.47 9.44
CA GLU A 126 0.32 -10.44 10.44
C GLU A 126 0.73 -9.61 11.69
N ASP A 127 2.00 -9.57 12.05
CA ASP A 127 2.49 -8.79 13.20
C ASP A 127 2.34 -7.27 13.02
N ILE A 128 2.34 -6.77 11.78
CA ILE A 128 2.06 -5.36 11.47
C ILE A 128 0.57 -5.06 11.67
N LEU A 129 -0.30 -6.04 11.42
CA LEU A 129 -1.74 -5.95 11.56
C LEU A 129 -2.20 -6.15 13.01
N ASN A 130 -1.46 -6.90 13.83
CA ASN A 130 -1.80 -7.12 15.24
C ASN A 130 -1.64 -5.86 16.12
N GLY A 131 -0.95 -4.82 15.64
CA GLY A 131 -0.87 -3.50 16.27
C GLY A 131 -2.02 -2.55 15.91
N ALA A 132 -2.82 -2.88 14.90
CA ALA A 132 -4.00 -2.13 14.48
C ALA A 132 -5.27 -2.99 14.72
N PRO A 133 -6.46 -2.41 14.95
CA PRO A 133 -7.68 -3.18 15.10
C PRO A 133 -8.19 -3.71 13.74
N SER A 134 -7.34 -4.30 12.90
CA SER A 134 -7.78 -5.08 11.74
C SER A 134 -8.21 -6.47 12.19
N LYS A 135 -9.31 -6.54 12.93
CA LYS A 135 -10.04 -7.80 13.07
C LYS A 135 -10.62 -8.13 11.71
N ILE A 136 -10.10 -9.17 11.08
CA ILE A 136 -10.81 -9.87 10.00
C ILE A 136 -12.05 -10.48 10.66
N CYS A 137 -13.14 -9.71 10.70
CA CYS A 137 -14.42 -10.18 11.23
C CYS A 137 -15.07 -11.05 10.15
N PHE A 138 -14.88 -12.37 10.27
CA PHE A 138 -15.72 -13.33 9.56
C PHE A 138 -17.13 -13.23 10.13
N ILE A 139 -17.99 -12.44 9.46
CA ILE A 139 -19.43 -12.47 9.75
C ILE A 139 -19.94 -13.80 9.23
N ASN A 140 -20.00 -14.78 10.12
CA ASN A 140 -20.54 -16.10 9.82
C ASN A 140 -22.07 -15.95 9.68
N GLY A 141 -22.50 -15.57 8.48
CA GLY A 141 -23.92 -15.51 8.12
C GLY A 141 -24.49 -16.91 8.12
N SER A 142 -24.99 -17.39 9.25
CA SER A 142 -25.73 -18.64 9.33
C SER A 142 -27.12 -18.45 8.68
N THR A 143 -27.16 -18.29 7.37
CA THR A 143 -28.42 -18.38 6.63
C THR A 143 -28.77 -19.86 6.59
N ARG A 144 -29.71 -20.26 7.46
CA ARG A 144 -30.33 -21.59 7.43
C ARG A 144 -30.77 -21.90 5.99
N ARG A 145 -30.18 -22.96 5.42
CA ARG A 145 -30.46 -23.49 4.09
C ARG A 145 -31.96 -23.73 3.87
N HIS A 146 -32.40 -23.54 2.63
CA HIS A 146 -33.22 -24.56 2.00
C HIS A 146 -32.75 -24.86 0.56
N SER A 147 -32.33 -26.10 0.38
CA SER A 147 -32.42 -26.94 -0.83
C SER A 147 -31.55 -26.69 -2.09
N GLN A 148 -30.77 -27.73 -2.36
CA GLN A 148 -30.52 -28.42 -3.63
C GLN A 148 -29.38 -28.03 -4.60
N ASN A 149 -28.68 -29.11 -4.95
CA ASN A 149 -27.92 -29.41 -6.16
C ASN A 149 -26.49 -28.86 -6.34
N THR A 150 -25.56 -29.81 -6.17
CA THR A 150 -24.24 -29.92 -6.76
C THR A 150 -24.17 -29.42 -8.21
N LYS A 151 -23.42 -28.34 -8.41
CA LYS A 151 -22.70 -28.03 -9.65
C LYS A 151 -21.33 -27.46 -9.27
N GLU A 152 -20.29 -27.85 -10.01
CA GLU A 152 -18.95 -27.28 -9.94
C GLU A 152 -19.01 -25.75 -9.91
N VAL A 153 -18.39 -25.16 -8.89
CA VAL A 153 -18.31 -23.70 -8.74
C VAL A 153 -17.00 -23.24 -9.36
N SER A 154 -17.05 -22.93 -10.67
CA SER A 154 -16.11 -22.00 -11.29
C SER A 154 -16.40 -20.60 -10.73
N GLY A 155 -15.75 -20.24 -9.63
CA GLY A 155 -15.90 -18.93 -9.00
C GLY A 155 -15.32 -17.83 -9.90
N ARG A 156 -16.19 -17.13 -10.63
CA ARG A 156 -15.89 -15.88 -11.33
C ARG A 156 -15.75 -14.77 -10.29
N LEU A 157 -14.57 -14.17 -10.21
CA LEU A 157 -14.35 -12.94 -9.46
C LEU A 157 -15.02 -11.81 -10.24
N GLU A 158 -16.19 -11.35 -9.79
CA GLU A 158 -16.71 -10.05 -10.20
C GLU A 158 -16.03 -9.01 -9.32
N PHE A 159 -14.99 -8.38 -9.89
CA PHE A 159 -14.51 -7.10 -9.39
C PHE A 159 -15.58 -6.09 -9.79
N THR A 160 -16.39 -5.66 -8.83
CA THR A 160 -17.19 -4.45 -9.00
C THR A 160 -16.22 -3.31 -9.24
N ASP A 161 -16.36 -2.63 -10.40
CA ASP A 161 -15.55 -1.49 -10.81
C ASP A 161 -15.36 -0.51 -9.65
N VAL A 162 -14.14 -0.50 -9.11
CA VAL A 162 -13.69 0.59 -8.26
C VAL A 162 -13.48 1.77 -9.19
N PRO A 163 -14.08 2.95 -8.95
CA PRO A 163 -13.83 4.10 -9.79
C PRO A 163 -12.33 4.40 -9.78
N THR A 164 -11.70 4.26 -10.94
CA THR A 164 -10.39 4.84 -11.24
C THR A 164 -10.49 6.34 -11.01
N LEU A 165 -10.11 6.79 -9.82
CA LEU A 165 -9.80 8.17 -9.55
C LEU A 165 -8.30 8.35 -9.78
N CYS A 166 -8.01 8.93 -10.95
CA CYS A 166 -6.72 9.48 -11.33
C CYS A 166 -6.18 10.45 -10.26
#